data_AF-A0A166A3M8-F1
#
_entry.id   AF-A0A166A3M8-F1
#
_cell.length_a   1.000
_cell.length_b   1.000
_cell.length_c   1.000
_cell.angle_alpha   90.00
_cell.angle_beta   90.00
_cell.angle_gamma   90.00
#
_symmetry.space_group_name_H-M   'P 1'
#
loop_
_entity.id
_entity.type
_entity.pdbx_description
1 polymer ?
#
loop_
_entity_poly.entity_id
_entity_poly.type
_entity_poly.pdbx_seq_one_letter_code
_entity_poly.pdbx_strand_id
1 'polypeptide(L)'
;MKKPLLLIVACFILLSVGACYGSNVCDIEENINDNEDDSDGSGNINNIKLSLNNNNNNTNNSNNKPLSVNTVKPKTLSQKEIINVAKALNSYVKKNKKLPNYVTIKKYKFSIAEFSYMASKTVYNKYKNLKSKITVKHNIKNPSKPLGDNFKGKVSKKLYSTYAKSIVNFIDKNNRMPNYLSYKGVKVQYQTYVYWFSRLLEKSGSKLPKSFSLSIAKNNKINKYLPKYSSQKIVTPSKSKEDNGFNDNYKLNDKLTKKEKNLLNTYLKATKNCQSTNRIIKELSKSITKKCKTTIAKATAIYKWVQKNIDYVLYYNTKFGAVKTKTKGYGNCVDQAHISASLYRAAGIAARYVHGKCKFTSGVTYGHVWVQVLIGDTWVVSDTTSLRNSLGNVKNWDMNKYLLKGKYNEIKF
;
A
#
# COMPACT_ATOMS: atom_id res chain seq x y z
N MET A 1 -33.19 20.89 57.40
CA MET A 1 -33.62 20.96 55.98
C MET A 1 -32.43 21.35 55.12
N LYS A 2 -31.83 20.41 54.37
CA LYS A 2 -30.74 20.68 53.42
C LYS A 2 -31.07 20.00 52.08
N LYS A 3 -31.14 20.80 51.01
CA LYS A 3 -31.41 20.37 49.62
C LYS A 3 -30.24 19.52 49.07
N PRO A 4 -30.46 18.54 48.18
CA PRO A 4 -29.36 17.89 47.48
C PRO A 4 -28.95 18.71 46.25
N LEU A 5 -27.63 18.89 46.10
CA LEU A 5 -26.98 19.53 44.96
C LEU A 5 -26.82 18.50 43.84
N LEU A 6 -27.39 18.80 42.67
CA LEU A 6 -27.32 18.00 41.46
C LEU A 6 -25.90 18.08 40.88
N LEU A 7 -25.10 17.01 41.01
CA LEU A 7 -23.77 16.93 40.42
C LEU A 7 -23.89 16.59 38.92
N ILE A 8 -23.79 17.62 38.08
CA ILE A 8 -23.68 17.47 36.63
C ILE A 8 -22.28 16.95 36.31
N VAL A 9 -22.19 15.67 35.94
CA VAL A 9 -20.96 15.09 35.37
C VAL A 9 -20.84 15.57 33.92
N ALA A 10 -20.07 16.64 33.72
CA ALA A 10 -19.68 17.11 32.40
C ALA A 10 -18.66 16.13 31.79
N CYS A 11 -19.12 15.34 30.81
CA CYS A 11 -18.29 14.44 30.03
C CYS A 11 -17.42 15.26 29.06
N PHE A 12 -16.19 15.58 29.47
CA PHE A 12 -15.18 16.17 28.58
C PHE A 12 -14.72 15.12 27.57
N ILE A 13 -15.37 15.07 26.40
CA ILE A 13 -14.85 14.38 25.23
C ILE A 13 -13.69 15.23 24.69
N LEU A 14 -12.47 14.90 25.11
CA LEU A 14 -11.24 15.32 24.44
C LEU A 14 -11.22 14.73 23.02
N LEU A 15 -11.75 15.49 22.05
CA LEU A 15 -11.48 15.30 20.64
C LEU A 15 -9.99 15.60 20.41
N SER A 16 -9.15 14.57 20.50
CA SER A 16 -7.79 14.65 19.99
C SER A 16 -7.87 14.88 18.48
N VAL A 17 -7.59 16.12 18.05
CA VAL A 17 -7.44 16.48 16.65
C VAL A 17 -6.16 15.81 16.15
N GLY A 18 -6.26 14.56 15.74
CA GLY A 18 -5.18 13.83 15.09
C GLY A 18 -4.91 14.49 13.75
N ALA A 19 -3.87 15.32 13.69
CA ALA A 19 -3.35 15.87 12.45
C ALA A 19 -3.13 14.74 11.43
N CYS A 20 -3.98 14.69 10.41
CA CYS A 20 -3.88 13.75 9.31
C CYS A 20 -2.65 14.13 8.47
N TYR A 21 -1.50 13.55 8.80
CA TYR A 21 -0.28 13.72 8.00
C TYR A 21 -0.49 13.08 6.62
N GLY A 22 -0.66 13.93 5.60
CA GLY A 22 -0.65 13.57 4.19
C GLY A 22 0.60 12.76 3.83
N SER A 23 0.39 11.61 3.18
CA SER A 23 1.47 10.72 2.76
C SER A 23 2.12 11.24 1.47
N ASN A 24 3.35 11.73 1.56
CA ASN A 24 4.11 12.35 0.45
C ASN A 24 4.58 11.30 -0.60
N VAL A 25 4.18 11.48 -1.86
CA VAL A 25 4.44 10.61 -3.04
C VAL A 25 5.49 11.23 -3.99
N CYS A 26 6.25 12.19 -3.50
CA CYS A 26 6.58 13.35 -4.32
C CYS A 26 8.07 13.65 -4.55
N ASP A 27 8.97 12.97 -3.84
CA ASP A 27 10.40 13.29 -3.78
C ASP A 27 11.22 12.42 -4.77
N ILE A 28 10.96 12.50 -6.08
CA ILE A 28 11.81 11.85 -7.10
C ILE A 28 11.96 12.79 -8.30
N GLU A 29 13.05 13.56 -8.33
CA GLU A 29 13.82 13.96 -9.52
C GLU A 29 15.02 14.84 -9.12
N GLU A 30 16.16 14.59 -9.79
CA GLU A 30 17.52 15.18 -9.76
C GLU A 30 18.63 14.31 -9.13
N ASN A 31 19.44 13.72 -10.01
CA ASN A 31 20.90 13.64 -9.96
C ASN A 31 21.39 12.74 -11.11
N ILE A 32 21.72 13.35 -12.25
CA ILE A 32 22.67 12.77 -13.21
C ILE A 32 23.97 13.55 -12.99
N ASN A 33 24.95 12.88 -12.39
CA ASN A 33 26.32 13.38 -12.32
C ASN A 33 26.95 13.29 -13.71
N ASP A 34 27.70 14.33 -14.01
CA ASP A 34 28.75 14.38 -15.02
C ASP A 34 29.72 13.21 -14.82
N ASN A 35 29.99 12.49 -15.91
CA ASN A 35 31.17 11.63 -15.98
C ASN A 35 32.24 12.48 -16.68
N GLU A 36 33.30 12.78 -15.94
CA GLU A 36 34.59 13.17 -16.49
C GLU A 36 35.16 11.98 -17.27
N ASP A 37 35.49 12.22 -18.54
CA ASP A 37 36.40 11.38 -19.33
C ASP A 37 37.84 11.87 -19.05
N ASP A 38 38.71 10.91 -18.73
CA ASP A 38 40.16 11.08 -18.67
C ASP A 38 40.72 11.45 -20.05
N SER A 39 41.44 12.59 -20.14
CA SER A 39 42.58 12.71 -21.04
C SER A 39 43.57 13.79 -20.57
N ASP A 40 44.78 13.30 -20.31
CA ASP A 40 46.13 13.87 -20.46
C ASP A 40 46.36 15.39 -20.44
N GLY A 41 47.40 15.83 -19.70
CA GLY A 41 47.93 17.19 -19.79
C GLY A 41 48.66 17.73 -18.56
N SER A 42 49.94 17.38 -18.43
CA SER A 42 51.07 18.17 -17.86
C SER A 42 50.78 19.58 -17.29
N GLY A 43 51.25 19.87 -16.06
CA GLY A 43 51.56 21.26 -15.67
C GLY A 43 51.66 21.59 -14.17
N ASN A 44 52.84 21.37 -13.59
CA ASN A 44 53.57 22.21 -12.60
C ASN A 44 52.85 23.18 -11.60
N ILE A 45 53.24 23.01 -10.31
CA ILE A 45 53.83 24.03 -9.40
C ILE A 45 52.93 24.88 -8.45
N ASN A 46 53.21 24.66 -7.15
CA ASN A 46 53.32 25.58 -6.00
C ASN A 46 52.15 26.02 -5.10
N ASN A 47 52.35 25.67 -3.82
CA ASN A 47 52.25 26.48 -2.59
C ASN A 47 50.85 26.94 -2.11
N ILE A 48 50.46 26.58 -0.88
CA ILE A 48 50.75 27.31 0.37
C ILE A 48 50.20 26.52 1.58
N LYS A 49 50.97 26.54 2.67
CA LYS A 49 50.78 25.92 3.99
C LYS A 49 49.82 26.71 4.91
N LEU A 50 49.20 25.95 5.81
CA LEU A 50 48.85 26.23 7.23
C LEU A 50 47.94 27.42 7.61
N SER A 51 46.91 27.10 8.41
CA SER A 51 46.89 27.51 9.82
C SER A 51 45.83 26.75 10.64
N LEU A 52 46.28 26.18 11.76
CA LEU A 52 45.48 25.73 12.89
C LEU A 52 45.36 26.89 13.88
N ASN A 53 44.17 27.16 14.42
CA ASN A 53 44.06 27.40 15.86
C ASN A 53 42.63 27.21 16.42
N ASN A 54 42.61 26.58 17.58
CA ASN A 54 41.44 26.29 18.41
C ASN A 54 40.82 27.56 19.01
N ASN A 55 39.50 27.56 19.21
CA ASN A 55 38.92 27.86 20.52
C ASN A 55 37.47 27.37 20.61
N ASN A 56 37.23 26.56 21.65
CA ASN A 56 35.92 26.11 22.08
C ASN A 56 35.10 27.29 22.59
N ASN A 57 33.86 27.42 22.12
CA ASN A 57 32.77 27.94 22.93
C ASN A 57 31.46 27.24 22.59
N ASN A 58 30.80 26.83 23.67
CA ASN A 58 29.68 25.91 23.74
C ASN A 58 28.39 26.63 23.35
N THR A 59 27.75 26.23 22.24
CA THR A 59 26.34 26.52 21.99
C THR A 59 25.64 25.26 21.48
N ASN A 60 24.69 24.79 22.30
CA ASN A 60 23.81 23.66 22.03
C ASN A 60 23.14 23.78 20.67
N ASN A 61 23.53 22.92 19.72
CA ASN A 61 22.76 22.69 18.50
C ASN A 61 22.70 21.19 18.20
N SER A 62 21.68 20.53 18.75
CA SER A 62 21.32 19.15 18.41
C SER A 62 20.76 19.11 16.98
N ASN A 63 21.66 19.12 16.00
CA ASN A 63 21.39 18.75 14.61
C ASN A 63 21.11 17.26 14.51
N ASN A 64 19.93 16.84 14.98
CA ASN A 64 19.36 15.54 14.62
C ASN A 64 18.84 15.63 13.19
N LYS A 65 19.76 15.38 12.25
CA LYS A 65 19.51 15.06 10.84
C LYS A 65 18.24 14.20 10.72
N PRO A 66 17.16 14.66 10.07
CA PRO A 66 15.98 13.84 9.88
C PRO A 66 16.37 12.65 9.00
N LEU A 67 16.31 11.43 9.57
CA LEU A 67 16.53 10.19 8.84
C LEU A 67 15.60 10.13 7.63
N SER A 68 16.19 10.04 6.44
CA SER A 68 15.47 9.92 5.17
C SER A 68 14.56 8.68 5.18
N VAL A 69 13.25 8.90 5.14
CA VAL A 69 12.27 7.81 5.11
C VAL A 69 11.98 7.45 3.65
N ASN A 70 12.82 6.56 3.13
CA ASN A 70 12.54 5.80 1.90
C ASN A 70 11.11 5.20 1.97
N THR A 71 10.23 5.57 1.04
CA THR A 71 8.91 4.94 0.82
C THR A 71 9.01 3.57 0.15
N VAL A 72 10.21 3.01 0.09
CA VAL A 72 10.49 1.64 -0.31
C VAL A 72 10.12 0.71 0.86
N LYS A 73 9.40 -0.39 0.58
CA LYS A 73 9.29 -1.48 1.58
C LYS A 73 10.71 -1.85 2.04
N PRO A 74 10.93 -2.12 3.32
CA PRO A 74 12.28 -2.38 3.83
C PRO A 74 12.93 -3.53 3.04
N LYS A 75 14.14 -3.29 2.49
CA LYS A 75 14.93 -4.33 1.82
C LYS A 75 15.30 -5.46 2.79
N THR A 76 15.45 -5.15 4.08
CA THR A 76 15.76 -6.11 5.13
C THR A 76 14.95 -5.83 6.40
N LEU A 77 14.61 -6.86 7.16
CA LEU A 77 13.95 -6.78 8.47
C LEU A 77 14.73 -7.56 9.53
N SER A 78 14.68 -7.10 10.78
CA SER A 78 15.25 -7.85 11.90
C SER A 78 14.41 -9.09 12.22
N GLN A 79 15.08 -10.13 12.76
CA GLN A 79 14.39 -11.34 13.21
C GLN A 79 13.39 -11.05 14.34
N LYS A 80 13.67 -10.05 15.20
CA LYS A 80 12.76 -9.61 16.28
C LYS A 80 11.45 -9.04 15.74
N GLU A 81 11.50 -8.21 14.70
CA GLU A 81 10.30 -7.65 14.06
C GLU A 81 9.42 -8.77 13.47
N ILE A 82 10.03 -9.77 12.83
CA ILE A 82 9.32 -10.91 12.26
C ILE A 82 8.69 -11.78 13.35
N ILE A 83 9.40 -12.02 14.46
CA ILE A 83 8.87 -12.77 15.62
C ILE A 83 7.67 -12.05 16.25
N ASN A 84 7.73 -10.72 16.42
CA ASN A 84 6.60 -9.95 16.96
C ASN A 84 5.35 -10.07 16.08
N VAL A 85 5.54 -10.07 14.76
CA VAL A 85 4.45 -10.24 13.81
C VAL A 85 3.91 -11.67 13.81
N ALA A 86 4.78 -12.67 14.00
CA ALA A 86 4.36 -14.06 14.20
C ALA A 86 3.47 -14.23 15.44
N LYS A 87 3.80 -13.55 16.54
CA LYS A 87 2.96 -13.50 17.76
C LYS A 87 1.59 -12.90 17.44
N ALA A 88 1.54 -11.75 16.78
CA ALA A 88 0.29 -11.09 16.39
C ALA A 88 -0.56 -11.96 15.45
N LEU A 89 0.07 -12.61 14.45
CA LEU A 89 -0.62 -13.51 13.52
C LEU A 89 -1.20 -14.73 14.24
N ASN A 90 -0.47 -15.32 15.18
CA ASN A 90 -0.99 -16.41 16.01
C ASN A 90 -2.24 -15.98 16.79
N SER A 91 -2.19 -14.83 17.47
CA SER A 91 -3.34 -14.29 18.22
C SER A 91 -4.53 -14.03 17.28
N TYR A 92 -4.27 -13.48 16.09
CA TYR A 92 -5.31 -13.29 15.08
C TYR A 92 -5.96 -14.61 14.66
N VAL A 93 -5.17 -15.65 14.36
CA VAL A 93 -5.70 -16.95 13.94
C VAL A 93 -6.48 -17.62 15.06
N LYS A 94 -6.00 -17.56 16.31
CA LYS A 94 -6.72 -18.10 17.47
C LYS A 94 -8.10 -17.47 17.62
N LYS A 95 -8.21 -16.15 17.43
CA LYS A 95 -9.47 -15.40 17.51
C LYS A 95 -10.38 -15.62 16.30
N ASN A 96 -9.84 -15.46 15.09
CA ASN A 96 -10.64 -15.37 13.86
C ASN A 96 -10.78 -16.70 13.10
N LYS A 97 -10.06 -17.75 13.53
CA LYS A 97 -10.04 -19.08 12.92
C LYS A 97 -9.73 -19.08 11.41
N LYS A 98 -9.00 -18.07 10.94
CA LYS A 98 -8.54 -17.89 9.56
C LYS A 98 -7.26 -17.07 9.53
N LEU A 99 -6.48 -17.19 8.46
CA LEU A 99 -5.37 -16.28 8.20
C LEU A 99 -5.92 -14.91 7.74
N PRO A 100 -5.28 -13.78 8.13
CA PRO A 100 -5.63 -12.47 7.59
C PRO A 100 -5.15 -12.36 6.13
N ASN A 101 -5.61 -11.33 5.43
CA ASN A 101 -5.14 -11.07 4.06
C ASN A 101 -3.66 -10.61 4.03
N TYR A 102 -3.23 -9.89 5.07
CA TYR A 102 -1.86 -9.39 5.22
C TYR A 102 -1.49 -9.26 6.69
N VAL A 103 -0.21 -9.08 6.96
CA VAL A 103 0.31 -8.61 8.25
C VAL A 103 0.95 -7.24 8.09
N THR A 104 1.02 -6.49 9.19
CA THR A 104 1.68 -5.18 9.22
C THR A 104 2.99 -5.32 9.96
N ILE A 105 4.09 -4.91 9.33
CA ILE A 105 5.41 -4.78 9.98
C ILE A 105 5.83 -3.32 9.88
N LYS A 106 6.00 -2.67 11.04
CA LYS A 106 6.06 -1.19 11.15
C LYS A 106 4.80 -0.57 10.56
N LYS A 107 4.94 0.13 9.43
CA LYS A 107 3.86 0.76 8.67
C LYS A 107 3.53 0.05 7.35
N TYR A 108 4.28 -0.99 6.99
CA TYR A 108 4.16 -1.65 5.70
C TYR A 108 3.33 -2.92 5.80
N LYS A 109 2.42 -3.10 4.84
CA LYS A 109 1.63 -4.33 4.69
C LYS A 109 2.41 -5.36 3.89
N PHE A 110 2.45 -6.58 4.39
CA PHE A 110 3.07 -7.74 3.74
C PHE A 110 2.03 -8.82 3.53
N SER A 111 2.03 -9.44 2.36
CA SER A 111 1.19 -10.61 2.11
C SER A 111 1.55 -11.73 3.10
N ILE A 112 0.62 -12.64 3.37
CA ILE A 112 0.94 -13.82 4.19
C ILE A 112 2.05 -14.64 3.54
N ALA A 113 2.14 -14.69 2.21
CA ALA A 113 3.23 -15.37 1.52
C ALA A 113 4.59 -14.69 1.74
N GLU A 114 4.65 -13.35 1.63
CA GLU A 114 5.85 -12.56 1.93
C GLU A 114 6.29 -12.74 3.39
N PHE A 115 5.34 -12.66 4.33
CA PHE A 115 5.61 -12.92 5.73
C PHE A 115 6.09 -14.35 5.98
N SER A 116 5.48 -15.34 5.34
CA SER A 116 5.81 -16.76 5.53
C SER A 116 7.22 -17.09 5.04
N TYR A 117 7.68 -16.46 3.95
CA TYR A 117 9.09 -16.52 3.52
C TYR A 117 10.03 -15.98 4.59
N MET A 118 9.73 -14.79 5.14
CA MET A 118 10.54 -14.17 6.19
C MET A 118 10.54 -14.96 7.50
N ALA A 119 9.40 -15.53 7.88
CA ALA A 119 9.26 -16.40 9.04
C ALA A 119 10.10 -17.69 8.87
N SER A 120 10.06 -18.31 7.69
CA SER A 120 10.89 -19.49 7.39
C SER A 120 12.39 -19.17 7.42
N LYS A 121 12.83 -18.05 6.84
CA LYS A 121 14.23 -17.62 6.97
C LYS A 121 14.62 -17.36 8.42
N THR A 122 13.74 -16.77 9.22
CA THR A 122 13.98 -16.53 10.65
C THR A 122 14.14 -17.84 11.42
N VAL A 123 13.30 -18.85 11.18
CA VAL A 123 13.45 -20.19 11.77
C VAL A 123 14.79 -20.79 11.37
N TYR A 124 15.14 -20.78 10.09
CA TYR A 124 16.40 -21.36 9.62
C TYR A 124 17.64 -20.63 10.19
N ASN A 125 17.63 -19.29 10.23
CA ASN A 125 18.71 -18.49 10.80
C ASN A 125 18.89 -18.79 12.29
N LYS A 126 17.80 -18.84 13.08
CA LYS A 126 17.89 -19.20 14.50
C LYS A 126 18.43 -20.61 14.72
N TYR A 127 18.11 -21.56 13.84
CA TYR A 127 18.66 -22.91 13.91
C TYR A 127 20.17 -22.94 13.65
N LYS A 128 20.64 -22.11 12.72
CA LYS A 128 22.06 -21.95 12.37
C LYS A 128 22.81 -20.93 13.24
N ASN A 129 22.17 -20.37 14.28
CA ASN A 129 22.70 -19.30 15.12
C ASN A 129 23.13 -18.03 14.34
N LEU A 130 22.52 -17.77 13.18
CA LEU A 130 22.80 -16.58 12.37
C LEU A 130 22.02 -15.37 12.91
N LYS A 131 22.74 -14.29 13.21
CA LYS A 131 22.16 -13.03 13.73
C LYS A 131 21.78 -12.02 12.63
N SER A 132 22.00 -12.37 11.37
CA SER A 132 21.75 -11.50 10.22
C SER A 132 20.29 -11.06 10.11
N LYS A 133 20.09 -9.87 9.52
CA LYS A 133 18.78 -9.39 9.10
C LYS A 133 18.25 -10.26 7.95
N ILE A 134 16.94 -10.34 7.82
CA ILE A 134 16.25 -11.10 6.78
C ILE A 134 16.01 -10.20 5.57
N THR A 135 16.61 -10.53 4.43
CA THR A 135 16.28 -9.90 3.14
C THR A 135 14.85 -10.23 2.76
N VAL A 136 14.09 -9.18 2.43
CA VAL A 136 12.69 -9.26 2.05
C VAL A 136 12.58 -9.59 0.56
N LYS A 137 11.83 -10.65 0.24
CA LYS A 137 11.43 -10.96 -1.14
C LYS A 137 9.99 -10.52 -1.34
N HIS A 138 9.77 -9.71 -2.36
CA HIS A 138 8.45 -9.13 -2.66
C HIS A 138 7.71 -9.92 -3.72
N ASN A 139 6.39 -9.71 -3.79
CA ASN A 139 5.52 -10.28 -4.83
C ASN A 139 5.51 -11.81 -4.89
N ILE A 140 5.69 -12.47 -3.73
CA ILE A 140 5.56 -13.92 -3.62
C ILE A 140 4.09 -14.30 -3.79
N LYS A 141 3.80 -15.17 -4.75
CA LYS A 141 2.45 -15.66 -5.03
C LYS A 141 1.97 -16.62 -3.93
N ASN A 142 0.68 -16.58 -3.66
CA ASN A 142 0.02 -17.62 -2.87
C ASN A 142 0.15 -19.00 -3.54
N PRO A 143 -0.06 -20.10 -2.79
CA PRO A 143 -0.13 -21.44 -3.38
C PRO A 143 -1.31 -21.51 -4.37
N SER A 144 -1.19 -22.35 -5.41
CA SER A 144 -2.22 -22.45 -6.44
C SER A 144 -3.41 -23.28 -5.99
N LYS A 145 -3.16 -24.41 -5.31
CA LYS A 145 -4.19 -25.35 -4.85
C LYS A 145 -3.74 -26.00 -3.54
N PRO A 146 -3.77 -25.28 -2.40
CA PRO A 146 -3.35 -25.84 -1.12
C PRO A 146 -4.43 -26.80 -0.57
N LEU A 147 -4.21 -28.09 -0.77
CA LEU A 147 -5.00 -29.17 -0.17
C LEU A 147 -4.11 -29.99 0.77
N GLY A 148 -4.69 -30.48 1.85
CA GLY A 148 -3.99 -31.30 2.82
C GLY A 148 -4.91 -32.22 3.60
N ASP A 149 -4.31 -32.91 4.56
CA ASP A 149 -4.92 -33.96 5.36
C ASP A 149 -5.04 -33.54 6.84
N ASN A 150 -5.59 -34.41 7.68
CA ASN A 150 -5.58 -34.22 9.12
C ASN A 150 -4.13 -34.23 9.61
N PHE A 151 -3.70 -33.15 10.26
CA PHE A 151 -2.35 -33.04 10.78
C PHE A 151 -2.35 -33.16 12.29
N LYS A 152 -1.68 -34.18 12.83
CA LYS A 152 -1.33 -34.30 14.24
C LYS A 152 0.13 -34.74 14.32
N GLY A 153 1.00 -33.89 14.86
CA GLY A 153 2.43 -34.19 14.86
C GLY A 153 3.21 -33.44 15.94
N LYS A 154 4.24 -34.10 16.45
CA LYS A 154 5.31 -33.52 17.28
C LYS A 154 6.59 -33.51 16.44
N VAL A 155 7.03 -32.32 16.05
CA VAL A 155 8.11 -32.14 15.08
C VAL A 155 9.37 -31.66 15.81
N SER A 156 10.50 -32.34 15.59
CA SER A 156 11.78 -32.00 16.22
C SER A 156 12.37 -30.70 15.65
N LYS A 157 13.28 -30.08 16.42
CA LYS A 157 14.01 -28.86 16.01
C LYS A 157 14.71 -28.99 14.66
N LYS A 158 15.40 -30.11 14.45
CA LYS A 158 16.08 -30.40 13.19
C LYS A 158 15.06 -30.45 12.04
N LEU A 159 13.97 -31.18 12.22
CA LEU A 159 12.99 -31.42 11.15
C LEU A 159 12.21 -30.15 10.75
N TYR A 160 11.70 -29.35 11.70
CA TYR A 160 11.02 -28.11 11.30
C TYR A 160 11.98 -27.06 10.71
N SER A 161 13.26 -27.11 11.06
CA SER A 161 14.29 -26.26 10.44
C SER A 161 14.61 -26.71 9.01
N THR A 162 14.56 -28.02 8.74
CA THR A 162 14.59 -28.56 7.37
C THR A 162 13.40 -28.06 6.55
N TYR A 163 12.17 -28.13 7.09
CA TYR A 163 11.01 -27.57 6.39
C TYR A 163 11.13 -26.07 6.13
N ALA A 164 11.67 -25.31 7.09
CA ALA A 164 11.93 -23.89 6.91
C ALA A 164 12.87 -23.63 5.71
N LYS A 165 13.97 -24.39 5.62
CA LYS A 165 14.91 -24.33 4.49
C LYS A 165 14.22 -24.73 3.16
N SER A 166 13.45 -25.81 3.15
CA SER A 166 12.72 -26.27 1.95
C SER A 166 11.70 -25.24 1.45
N ILE A 167 10.98 -24.56 2.34
CA ILE A 167 10.05 -23.48 1.98
C ILE A 167 10.81 -22.33 1.30
N VAL A 168 11.94 -21.91 1.89
CA VAL A 168 12.77 -20.83 1.32
C VAL A 168 13.25 -21.20 -0.08
N ASN A 169 13.86 -22.38 -0.23
CA ASN A 169 14.35 -22.86 -1.52
C ASN A 169 13.23 -22.96 -2.58
N PHE A 170 12.06 -23.46 -2.18
CA PHE A 170 10.92 -23.55 -3.08
C PHE A 170 10.45 -22.17 -3.55
N ILE A 171 10.34 -21.20 -2.63
CA ILE A 171 9.91 -19.84 -2.96
C ILE A 171 10.96 -19.13 -3.81
N ASP A 172 12.24 -19.36 -3.56
CA ASP A 172 13.30 -18.75 -4.37
C ASP A 172 13.30 -19.27 -5.80
N LYS A 173 13.03 -20.56 -6.00
CA LYS A 173 12.90 -21.17 -7.34
C LYS A 173 11.59 -20.83 -8.05
N ASN A 174 10.47 -20.83 -7.33
CA ASN A 174 9.13 -20.81 -7.95
C ASN A 174 8.37 -19.48 -7.78
N ASN A 175 8.91 -18.56 -6.99
CA ASN A 175 8.28 -17.30 -6.59
C ASN A 175 6.81 -17.45 -6.09
N ARG A 176 6.51 -18.58 -5.46
CA ARG A 176 5.20 -18.92 -4.90
C ARG A 176 5.34 -19.83 -3.68
N MET A 177 4.37 -19.79 -2.78
CA MET A 177 4.33 -20.71 -1.63
C MET A 177 4.08 -22.18 -2.06
N PRO A 178 4.68 -23.17 -1.37
CA PRO A 178 4.30 -24.57 -1.54
C PRO A 178 2.82 -24.82 -1.23
N ASN A 179 2.15 -25.72 -1.96
CA ASN A 179 0.76 -26.08 -1.65
C ASN A 179 0.65 -26.76 -0.26
N TYR A 180 1.63 -27.60 0.08
CA TYR A 180 1.71 -28.34 1.34
C TYR A 180 3.18 -28.69 1.69
N LEU A 181 3.40 -29.12 2.93
CA LEU A 181 4.59 -29.85 3.36
C LEU A 181 4.24 -31.33 3.55
N SER A 182 5.19 -32.22 3.34
CA SER A 182 5.01 -33.66 3.63
C SER A 182 5.61 -34.01 4.99
N TYR A 183 4.80 -34.54 5.91
CA TYR A 183 5.23 -35.03 7.22
C TYR A 183 4.72 -36.45 7.42
N LYS A 184 5.61 -37.45 7.40
CA LYS A 184 5.26 -38.87 7.58
C LYS A 184 4.08 -39.31 6.69
N GLY A 185 4.11 -38.93 5.40
CA GLY A 185 3.05 -39.22 4.44
C GLY A 185 1.83 -38.28 4.48
N VAL A 186 1.70 -37.44 5.52
CA VAL A 186 0.59 -36.49 5.67
C VAL A 186 0.89 -35.18 4.95
N LYS A 187 -0.05 -34.70 4.12
CA LYS A 187 0.05 -33.38 3.48
C LYS A 187 -0.42 -32.28 4.44
N VAL A 188 0.52 -31.50 4.95
CA VAL A 188 0.24 -30.32 5.78
C VAL A 188 0.04 -29.12 4.86
N GLN A 189 -1.21 -28.71 4.61
CA GLN A 189 -1.50 -27.60 3.69
C GLN A 189 -0.99 -26.23 4.16
N TYR A 190 -0.90 -25.29 3.21
CA TYR A 190 -0.44 -23.91 3.41
C TYR A 190 -0.91 -23.24 4.70
N GLN A 191 -2.21 -23.16 4.92
CA GLN A 191 -2.75 -22.43 6.06
C GLN A 191 -2.28 -23.03 7.38
N THR A 192 -2.25 -24.36 7.47
CA THR A 192 -1.77 -25.10 8.64
C THR A 192 -0.30 -24.82 8.90
N TYR A 193 0.58 -24.91 7.89
CA TYR A 193 2.01 -24.70 8.14
C TYR A 193 2.38 -23.22 8.38
N VAL A 194 1.64 -22.26 7.83
CA VAL A 194 1.81 -20.84 8.19
C VAL A 194 1.46 -20.60 9.65
N TYR A 195 0.33 -21.15 10.10
CA TYR A 195 -0.07 -21.06 11.51
C TYR A 195 0.91 -21.77 12.44
N TRP A 196 1.39 -22.95 12.03
CA TRP A 196 2.46 -23.67 12.72
C TRP A 196 3.69 -22.78 12.93
N PHE A 197 4.26 -22.23 11.86
CA PHE A 197 5.48 -21.42 11.95
C PHE A 197 5.27 -20.14 12.77
N SER A 198 4.06 -19.58 12.74
CA SER A 198 3.70 -18.42 13.57
C SER A 198 3.74 -18.76 15.07
N ARG A 199 3.16 -19.89 15.46
CA ARG A 199 3.22 -20.41 16.84
C ARG A 199 4.62 -20.83 17.26
N LEU A 200 5.38 -21.42 16.33
CA LEU A 200 6.76 -21.82 16.58
C LEU A 200 7.62 -20.60 16.94
N LEU A 201 7.50 -19.52 16.16
CA LEU A 201 8.24 -18.28 16.40
C LEU A 201 7.74 -17.53 17.64
N GLU A 202 6.43 -17.54 17.93
CA GLU A 202 5.89 -17.02 19.20
C GLU A 202 6.54 -17.70 20.41
N LYS A 203 6.63 -19.04 20.38
CA LYS A 203 7.26 -19.84 21.44
C LYS A 203 8.79 -19.77 21.45
N SER A 204 9.40 -19.17 20.43
CA SER A 204 10.85 -19.01 20.37
C SER A 204 11.25 -17.74 21.12
N GLY A 205 11.97 -17.90 22.22
CA GLY A 205 12.68 -16.81 22.87
C GLY A 205 13.97 -16.49 22.10
N SER A 206 15.09 -16.42 22.82
CA SER A 206 16.43 -16.37 22.19
C SER A 206 16.69 -17.62 21.32
N LYS A 207 16.27 -18.80 21.79
CA LYS A 207 16.46 -20.10 21.11
C LYS A 207 15.14 -20.70 20.61
N LEU A 208 15.23 -21.58 19.60
CA LEU A 208 14.12 -22.37 19.10
C LEU A 208 13.80 -23.56 20.04
N PRO A 209 12.52 -23.96 20.19
CA PRO A 209 12.14 -25.06 21.09
C PRO A 209 12.63 -26.42 20.60
N LYS A 210 12.99 -27.35 21.50
CA LYS A 210 13.49 -28.70 21.11
C LYS A 210 12.53 -29.46 20.20
N SER A 211 11.21 -29.28 20.40
CA SER A 211 10.17 -29.80 19.53
C SER A 211 8.95 -28.87 19.52
N PHE A 212 8.05 -29.06 18.56
CA PHE A 212 6.79 -28.35 18.47
C PHE A 212 5.65 -29.29 18.09
N SER A 213 4.52 -29.19 18.80
CA SER A 213 3.32 -30.01 18.54
C SER A 213 2.16 -29.19 17.99
N LEU A 214 1.46 -29.73 17.00
CA LEU A 214 0.23 -29.16 16.43
C LEU A 214 -0.76 -30.27 16.08
N SER A 215 -2.04 -30.00 16.30
CA SER A 215 -3.16 -30.81 15.82
C SER A 215 -4.17 -29.90 15.12
N ILE A 216 -4.41 -30.11 13.83
CA ILE A 216 -5.37 -29.38 12.99
C ILE A 216 -6.03 -30.38 12.04
N ALA A 217 -7.35 -30.55 12.17
CA ALA A 217 -8.12 -31.37 11.24
C ALA A 217 -8.17 -30.73 9.84
N LYS A 218 -8.29 -31.55 8.79
CA LYS A 218 -8.42 -31.13 7.39
C LYS A 218 -9.55 -30.12 7.21
N ASN A 219 -10.70 -30.37 7.82
CA ASN A 219 -11.91 -29.54 7.74
C ASN A 219 -11.91 -28.32 8.67
N ASN A 220 -10.83 -28.07 9.43
CA ASN A 220 -10.75 -26.93 10.33
C ASN A 220 -10.97 -25.61 9.58
N LYS A 221 -11.67 -24.65 10.19
CA LYS A 221 -11.99 -23.34 9.58
C LYS A 221 -10.76 -22.63 9.00
N ILE A 222 -9.58 -22.81 9.59
CA ILE A 222 -8.35 -22.20 9.07
C ILE A 222 -8.01 -22.64 7.64
N ASN A 223 -8.36 -23.88 7.28
CA ASN A 223 -8.06 -24.50 5.99
C ASN A 223 -9.02 -24.08 4.88
N LYS A 224 -10.15 -23.47 5.23
CA LYS A 224 -11.18 -23.04 4.26
C LYS A 224 -10.83 -21.74 3.55
N TYR A 225 -9.93 -20.92 4.11
CA TYR A 225 -9.68 -19.56 3.63
C TYR A 225 -8.25 -19.39 3.12
N LEU A 226 -8.11 -18.99 1.85
CA LEU A 226 -6.84 -18.55 1.29
C LEU A 226 -6.74 -17.02 1.39
N PRO A 227 -5.71 -16.46 2.04
CA PRO A 227 -5.48 -15.01 2.09
C PRO A 227 -5.49 -14.38 0.69
N LYS A 228 -6.27 -13.34 0.48
CA LYS A 228 -6.27 -12.58 -0.78
C LYS A 228 -5.52 -11.28 -0.59
N TYR A 229 -4.35 -11.17 -1.21
CA TYR A 229 -3.55 -9.95 -1.17
C TYR A 229 -2.85 -9.74 -2.51
N SER A 230 -3.18 -8.63 -3.16
CA SER A 230 -2.41 -8.12 -4.28
C SER A 230 -1.35 -7.20 -3.68
N SER A 231 -0.08 -7.65 -3.69
CA SER A 231 1.02 -6.73 -3.44
C SER A 231 0.98 -5.66 -4.52
N GLN A 232 1.04 -4.38 -4.11
CA GLN A 232 1.31 -3.30 -5.05
C GLN A 232 2.56 -3.69 -5.83
N LYS A 233 2.44 -3.81 -7.16
CA LYS A 233 3.56 -4.10 -8.05
C LYS A 233 4.61 -3.03 -7.75
N ILE A 234 5.75 -3.44 -7.18
CA ILE A 234 6.93 -2.58 -7.15
C ILE A 234 7.30 -2.42 -8.61
N VAL A 235 7.00 -1.25 -9.17
CA VAL A 235 7.55 -0.83 -10.45
C VAL A 235 9.03 -0.61 -10.16
N THR A 236 9.86 -1.54 -10.59
CA THR A 236 11.29 -1.29 -10.75
C THR A 236 11.41 -0.16 -11.77
N PRO A 237 12.16 0.91 -11.52
CA PRO A 237 12.43 1.90 -12.55
C PRO A 237 13.28 1.20 -13.61
N SER A 238 12.69 0.86 -14.75
CA SER A 238 13.45 0.64 -15.96
C SER A 238 13.99 2.00 -16.37
N LYS A 239 15.30 2.09 -16.63
CA LYS A 239 15.87 3.24 -17.34
C LYS A 239 15.11 3.39 -18.66
N SER A 240 14.36 4.47 -18.83
CA SER A 240 13.93 4.91 -20.15
C SER A 240 13.70 6.41 -20.12
N LYS A 241 14.16 7.03 -21.20
CA LYS A 241 14.04 8.43 -21.60
C LYS A 241 12.61 8.95 -21.41
N GLU A 242 12.47 10.26 -21.24
CA GLU A 242 11.20 10.99 -21.16
C GLU A 242 10.18 10.45 -22.17
N ASP A 243 9.24 9.65 -21.69
CA ASP A 243 8.09 9.16 -22.46
C ASP A 243 6.89 9.19 -21.51
N ASN A 244 5.76 9.72 -21.98
CA ASN A 244 4.60 10.16 -21.17
C ASN A 244 3.79 9.03 -20.50
N GLY A 245 4.37 7.84 -20.31
CA GLY A 245 4.04 6.88 -19.26
C GLY A 245 2.66 6.20 -19.30
N PHE A 246 1.77 6.56 -20.22
CA PHE A 246 0.46 5.95 -20.38
C PHE A 246 0.28 5.49 -21.82
N ASN A 247 0.46 4.18 -22.03
CA ASN A 247 0.29 3.51 -23.32
C ASN A 247 -1.16 3.70 -23.84
N ASP A 248 -1.32 4.04 -25.12
CA ASP A 248 -2.62 4.21 -25.80
C ASP A 248 -3.50 2.92 -25.78
N ASN A 249 -2.92 1.79 -25.39
CA ASN A 249 -3.64 0.52 -25.19
C ASN A 249 -4.56 0.46 -23.95
N TYR A 250 -4.57 1.49 -23.09
CA TYR A 250 -5.52 1.55 -21.96
C TYR A 250 -6.83 2.22 -22.38
N LYS A 251 -7.84 1.41 -22.74
CA LYS A 251 -9.17 1.78 -23.29
C LYS A 251 -9.98 2.87 -22.57
N LEU A 252 -9.59 3.26 -21.36
CA LEU A 252 -10.26 4.30 -20.57
C LEU A 252 -9.43 5.59 -20.45
N ASN A 253 -8.27 5.65 -21.09
CA ASN A 253 -7.49 6.87 -21.21
C ASN A 253 -7.80 7.47 -22.58
N ASP A 254 -8.04 8.79 -22.64
CA ASP A 254 -8.29 9.47 -23.91
C ASP A 254 -7.23 10.55 -24.13
N LYS A 255 -6.78 10.73 -25.37
CA LYS A 255 -6.01 11.92 -25.73
C LYS A 255 -6.87 13.17 -25.60
N LEU A 256 -6.27 14.24 -25.09
CA LEU A 256 -6.85 15.57 -25.03
C LEU A 256 -7.06 16.09 -26.45
N THR A 257 -8.30 16.40 -26.79
CA THR A 257 -8.62 16.98 -28.10
C THR A 257 -8.37 18.49 -28.14
N LYS A 258 -8.17 19.05 -29.34
CA LYS A 258 -8.04 20.52 -29.54
C LYS A 258 -9.25 21.28 -28.98
N LYS A 259 -10.47 20.75 -29.15
CA LYS A 259 -11.70 21.32 -28.60
C LYS A 259 -11.69 21.34 -27.07
N GLU A 260 -11.27 20.26 -26.43
CA GLU A 260 -11.19 20.17 -24.97
C GLU A 260 -10.08 21.05 -24.39
N LYS A 261 -8.97 21.23 -25.13
CA LYS A 261 -7.90 22.17 -24.76
C LYS A 261 -8.43 23.59 -24.57
N ASN A 262 -9.32 24.04 -25.47
CA ASN A 262 -9.98 25.35 -25.35
C ASN A 262 -10.98 25.43 -24.19
N LEU A 263 -11.42 24.29 -23.65
CA LEU A 263 -12.37 24.19 -22.53
C LEU A 263 -11.70 23.83 -21.21
N LEU A 264 -10.37 23.80 -21.13
CA LEU A 264 -9.64 23.26 -19.98
C LEU A 264 -10.01 23.93 -18.66
N ASN A 265 -10.25 25.25 -18.69
CA ASN A 265 -10.69 26.01 -17.53
C ASN A 265 -12.00 25.47 -16.92
N THR A 266 -12.92 24.94 -17.74
CA THR A 266 -14.18 24.34 -17.24
C THR A 266 -13.94 23.10 -16.37
N TYR A 267 -12.85 22.37 -16.63
CA TYR A 267 -12.46 21.17 -15.88
C TYR A 267 -11.62 21.48 -14.63
N LEU A 268 -11.32 22.76 -14.38
CA LEU A 268 -10.67 23.25 -13.15
C LEU A 268 -11.68 23.87 -12.17
N LYS A 269 -12.81 24.37 -12.66
CA LYS A 269 -13.83 25.07 -11.86
C LYS A 269 -14.51 24.15 -10.83
N ALA A 270 -14.84 24.73 -9.68
CA ALA A 270 -15.73 24.10 -8.70
C ALA A 270 -17.15 23.97 -9.26
N THR A 271 -17.89 22.98 -8.77
CA THR A 271 -19.32 22.77 -9.08
C THR A 271 -20.06 22.37 -7.80
N LYS A 272 -21.38 22.17 -7.85
CA LYS A 272 -22.21 21.96 -6.64
C LYS A 272 -21.66 20.89 -5.70
N ASN A 273 -21.31 19.73 -6.25
CA ASN A 273 -20.76 18.59 -5.52
C ASN A 273 -19.24 18.39 -5.75
N CYS A 274 -18.64 19.19 -6.63
CA CYS A 274 -17.21 19.24 -6.86
C CYS A 274 -16.62 20.49 -6.18
N GLN A 275 -16.59 20.49 -4.85
CA GLN A 275 -16.30 21.69 -4.07
C GLN A 275 -14.78 21.98 -3.96
N SER A 276 -14.07 22.08 -5.09
CA SER A 276 -12.61 22.25 -5.15
C SER A 276 -12.08 23.55 -4.54
N THR A 277 -12.91 24.59 -4.46
CA THR A 277 -12.56 25.87 -3.81
C THR A 277 -12.83 25.88 -2.30
N ASN A 278 -13.52 24.86 -1.76
CA ASN A 278 -13.80 24.77 -0.33
C ASN A 278 -12.49 24.64 0.47
N ARG A 279 -12.37 25.38 1.58
CA ARG A 279 -11.16 25.42 2.41
C ARG A 279 -10.66 24.01 2.81
N ILE A 280 -11.56 23.13 3.25
CA ILE A 280 -11.21 21.77 3.69
C ILE A 280 -10.59 20.96 2.55
N ILE A 281 -11.13 21.09 1.34
CA ILE A 281 -10.63 20.40 0.16
C ILE A 281 -9.30 21.00 -0.31
N LYS A 282 -9.19 22.34 -0.34
CA LYS A 282 -7.94 23.02 -0.70
C LYS A 282 -6.79 22.65 0.23
N GLU A 283 -7.01 22.70 1.53
CA GLU A 283 -6.01 22.36 2.54
C GLU A 283 -5.60 20.89 2.45
N LEU A 284 -6.57 19.99 2.30
CA LEU A 284 -6.30 18.57 2.12
C LEU A 284 -5.51 18.31 0.83
N SER A 285 -5.92 18.90 -0.29
CA SER A 285 -5.23 18.74 -1.57
C SER A 285 -3.80 19.28 -1.48
N LYS A 286 -3.61 20.48 -0.92
CA LYS A 286 -2.28 21.06 -0.64
C LYS A 286 -1.46 20.16 0.27
N SER A 287 -2.06 19.56 1.30
CA SER A 287 -1.35 18.63 2.21
C SER A 287 -0.92 17.34 1.51
N ILE A 288 -1.78 16.75 0.67
CA ILE A 288 -1.47 15.51 -0.07
C ILE A 288 -0.36 15.76 -1.09
N THR A 289 -0.39 16.92 -1.74
CA THR A 289 0.48 17.27 -2.86
C THR A 289 1.69 18.13 -2.48
N LYS A 290 1.87 18.45 -1.19
CA LYS A 290 2.85 19.44 -0.69
C LYS A 290 4.25 19.28 -1.28
N LYS A 291 4.71 18.04 -1.41
CA LYS A 291 6.05 17.75 -1.89
C LYS A 291 6.12 17.51 -3.41
N CYS A 292 4.98 17.38 -4.09
CA CYS A 292 4.88 16.81 -5.45
C CYS A 292 5.20 17.86 -6.48
N LYS A 293 6.31 17.63 -7.20
CA LYS A 293 6.77 18.50 -8.28
C LYS A 293 5.91 18.32 -9.54
N THR A 294 5.72 17.07 -9.99
CA THR A 294 5.07 16.77 -11.27
C THR A 294 3.56 16.53 -11.16
N THR A 295 2.81 16.78 -12.25
CA THR A 295 1.36 16.53 -12.33
C THR A 295 1.02 15.07 -12.06
N ILE A 296 1.80 14.12 -12.61
CA ILE A 296 1.60 12.68 -12.36
C ILE A 296 1.82 12.31 -10.90
N ALA A 297 2.80 12.92 -10.22
CA ALA A 297 3.05 12.68 -8.80
C ALA A 297 1.88 13.20 -7.95
N LYS A 298 1.41 14.42 -8.22
CA LYS A 298 0.23 15.01 -7.55
C LYS A 298 -1.01 14.14 -7.76
N ALA A 299 -1.29 13.75 -9.01
CA ALA A 299 -2.45 12.94 -9.34
C ALA A 299 -2.39 11.56 -8.67
N THR A 300 -1.22 10.91 -8.69
CA THR A 300 -0.99 9.63 -8.01
C THR A 300 -1.18 9.73 -6.50
N ALA A 301 -0.72 10.82 -5.88
CA ALA A 301 -0.87 11.08 -4.45
C ALA A 301 -2.35 11.19 -4.05
N ILE A 302 -3.11 11.98 -4.81
CA ILE A 302 -4.55 12.18 -4.60
C ILE A 302 -5.31 10.88 -4.80
N TYR A 303 -5.09 10.15 -5.91
CA TYR A 303 -5.71 8.86 -6.18
C TYR A 303 -5.55 7.90 -5.00
N LYS A 304 -4.30 7.73 -4.54
CA LYS A 304 -3.97 6.84 -3.42
C LYS A 304 -4.59 7.31 -2.11
N TRP A 305 -4.67 8.61 -1.88
CA TRP A 305 -5.31 9.15 -0.68
C TRP A 305 -6.80 8.82 -0.68
N VAL A 306 -7.52 9.05 -1.78
CA VAL A 306 -8.96 8.76 -1.84
C VAL A 306 -9.21 7.27 -1.66
N GLN A 307 -8.52 6.42 -2.42
CA GLN A 307 -8.67 4.96 -2.34
C GLN A 307 -8.35 4.39 -0.94
N LYS A 308 -7.44 5.03 -0.20
CA LYS A 308 -7.04 4.61 1.15
C LYS A 308 -8.02 5.07 2.23
N ASN A 309 -8.61 6.26 2.08
CA ASN A 309 -9.32 6.93 3.17
C ASN A 309 -10.85 7.00 2.97
N ILE A 310 -11.35 6.64 1.78
CA ILE A 310 -12.78 6.66 1.47
C ILE A 310 -13.26 5.24 1.18
N ASP A 311 -13.97 4.64 2.13
CA ASP A 311 -14.56 3.31 1.99
C ASP A 311 -15.75 3.33 1.03
N TYR A 312 -15.97 2.22 0.31
CA TYR A 312 -17.13 2.09 -0.57
C TYR A 312 -18.36 1.64 0.22
N VAL A 313 -19.47 2.37 0.08
CA VAL A 313 -20.80 1.97 0.59
C VAL A 313 -21.81 2.06 -0.54
N LEU A 314 -22.65 1.04 -0.68
CA LEU A 314 -23.64 0.97 -1.74
C LEU A 314 -24.87 1.84 -1.40
N TYR A 315 -25.14 2.83 -2.24
CA TYR A 315 -26.40 3.56 -2.34
C TYR A 315 -26.49 4.23 -3.71
N TYR A 316 -27.69 4.66 -4.09
CA TYR A 316 -27.90 5.37 -5.35
C TYR A 316 -27.51 6.84 -5.23
N ASN A 317 -26.99 7.39 -6.34
CA ASN A 317 -26.82 8.84 -6.53
C ASN A 317 -25.84 9.49 -5.53
N THR A 318 -25.55 10.77 -5.67
CA THR A 318 -24.77 11.51 -4.66
C THR A 318 -25.60 11.71 -3.40
N LYS A 319 -24.96 11.56 -2.24
CA LYS A 319 -25.54 11.97 -0.95
C LYS A 319 -24.73 13.07 -0.28
N PHE A 320 -23.45 13.18 -0.59
CA PHE A 320 -22.49 13.88 0.26
C PHE A 320 -21.71 14.96 -0.48
N GLY A 321 -21.49 14.80 -1.78
CA GLY A 321 -20.51 15.62 -2.50
C GLY A 321 -19.11 15.49 -1.88
N ALA A 322 -18.15 16.30 -2.33
CA ALA A 322 -16.76 16.15 -1.91
C ALA A 322 -16.54 16.37 -0.41
N VAL A 323 -17.06 17.48 0.15
CA VAL A 323 -16.75 17.89 1.53
C VAL A 323 -17.28 16.88 2.55
N LYS A 324 -18.56 16.46 2.43
CA LYS A 324 -19.12 15.50 3.38
C LYS A 324 -18.53 14.10 3.19
N THR A 325 -18.17 13.70 1.96
CA THR A 325 -17.46 12.43 1.70
C THR A 325 -16.11 12.39 2.42
N LYS A 326 -15.32 13.47 2.33
CA LYS A 326 -14.06 13.61 3.08
C LYS A 326 -14.28 13.45 4.58
N THR A 327 -15.30 14.11 5.14
CA THR A 327 -15.54 14.10 6.59
C THR A 327 -16.07 12.74 7.08
N LYS A 328 -16.88 12.05 6.26
CA LYS A 328 -17.45 10.74 6.60
C LYS A 328 -16.48 9.58 6.41
N GLY A 329 -15.54 9.70 5.48
CA GLY A 329 -14.60 8.63 5.15
C GLY A 329 -15.22 7.47 4.35
N TYR A 330 -16.40 7.67 3.76
CA TYR A 330 -17.03 6.69 2.88
C TYR A 330 -17.94 7.34 1.83
N GLY A 331 -18.16 6.64 0.73
CA GLY A 331 -19.13 7.01 -0.30
C GLY A 331 -19.26 5.98 -1.43
N ASN A 332 -20.32 6.09 -2.22
CA ASN A 332 -20.51 5.29 -3.44
C ASN A 332 -19.63 5.80 -4.59
N CYS A 333 -19.84 5.29 -5.81
CA CYS A 333 -19.08 5.69 -6.99
C CYS A 333 -19.16 7.20 -7.29
N VAL A 334 -20.33 7.81 -7.15
CA VAL A 334 -20.56 9.24 -7.43
C VAL A 334 -19.85 10.11 -6.40
N ASP A 335 -20.03 9.82 -5.11
CA ASP A 335 -19.42 10.59 -4.03
C ASP A 335 -17.88 10.45 -3.99
N GLN A 336 -17.36 9.26 -4.33
CA GLN A 336 -15.92 9.08 -4.54
C GLN A 336 -15.39 9.85 -5.76
N ALA A 337 -16.16 9.92 -6.84
CA ALA A 337 -15.81 10.75 -7.99
C ALA A 337 -15.78 12.24 -7.62
N HIS A 338 -16.73 12.71 -6.81
CA HIS A 338 -16.79 14.08 -6.32
C HIS A 338 -15.56 14.49 -5.51
N ILE A 339 -15.18 13.70 -4.49
CA ILE A 339 -13.97 14.00 -3.71
C ILE A 339 -12.70 13.91 -4.56
N SER A 340 -12.61 12.94 -5.46
CA SER A 340 -11.46 12.80 -6.37
C SER A 340 -11.30 14.02 -7.27
N ALA A 341 -12.35 14.39 -8.02
CA ALA A 341 -12.33 15.54 -8.91
C ALA A 341 -12.04 16.84 -8.15
N SER A 342 -12.61 17.01 -6.95
CA SER A 342 -12.40 18.22 -6.15
C SER A 342 -10.96 18.36 -5.67
N LEU A 343 -10.32 17.26 -5.26
CA LEU A 343 -8.91 17.27 -4.86
C LEU A 343 -7.99 17.54 -6.05
N TYR A 344 -8.23 16.93 -7.22
CA TYR A 344 -7.45 17.20 -8.44
C TYR A 344 -7.56 18.66 -8.86
N ARG A 345 -8.78 19.19 -8.94
CA ARG A 345 -9.02 20.60 -9.30
C ARG A 345 -8.40 21.56 -8.29
N ALA A 346 -8.46 21.25 -6.99
CA ALA A 346 -7.80 22.02 -5.95
C ALA A 346 -6.27 22.00 -6.04
N ALA A 347 -5.68 20.96 -6.67
CA ALA A 347 -4.25 20.88 -6.97
C ALA A 347 -3.87 21.54 -8.30
N GLY A 348 -4.81 22.20 -8.98
CA GLY A 348 -4.61 22.81 -10.30
C GLY A 348 -4.59 21.80 -11.46
N ILE A 349 -5.15 20.60 -11.27
CA ILE A 349 -5.16 19.55 -12.28
C ILE A 349 -6.59 19.41 -12.81
N ALA A 350 -6.74 19.52 -14.13
CA ALA A 350 -8.03 19.39 -14.77
C ALA A 350 -8.59 17.97 -14.56
N ALA A 351 -9.86 17.89 -14.15
CA ALA A 351 -10.54 16.62 -13.91
C ALA A 351 -11.97 16.66 -14.43
N ARG A 352 -12.43 15.55 -15.01
CA ARG A 352 -13.79 15.38 -15.54
C ARG A 352 -14.43 14.10 -15.02
N TYR A 353 -15.75 14.09 -14.98
CA TYR A 353 -16.55 12.92 -14.66
C TYR A 353 -16.77 12.09 -15.91
N VAL A 354 -16.83 10.78 -15.76
CA VAL A 354 -17.26 9.85 -16.79
C VAL A 354 -18.36 8.97 -16.19
N HIS A 355 -19.44 8.81 -16.93
CA HIS A 355 -20.59 8.00 -16.54
C HIS A 355 -20.82 6.91 -17.58
N GLY A 356 -21.08 5.69 -17.13
CA GLY A 356 -21.43 4.58 -18.00
C GLY A 356 -22.22 3.51 -17.30
N LYS A 357 -22.62 2.49 -18.06
CA LYS A 357 -23.18 1.24 -17.53
C LYS A 357 -22.09 0.17 -17.61
N CYS A 358 -21.64 -0.33 -16.47
CA CYS A 358 -20.46 -1.19 -16.36
C CYS A 358 -20.84 -2.57 -15.82
N LYS A 359 -20.34 -3.64 -16.47
CA LYS A 359 -20.45 -5.01 -15.97
C LYS A 359 -19.32 -5.29 -14.99
N PHE A 360 -19.62 -5.39 -13.71
CA PHE A 360 -18.64 -5.64 -12.68
C PHE A 360 -18.20 -7.11 -12.68
N THR A 361 -17.01 -7.38 -12.14
CA THR A 361 -16.51 -8.77 -12.04
C THR A 361 -17.35 -9.64 -11.11
N SER A 362 -18.29 -9.06 -10.36
CA SER A 362 -19.32 -9.80 -9.61
C SER A 362 -20.39 -10.43 -10.52
N GLY A 363 -20.41 -10.07 -11.81
CA GLY A 363 -21.42 -10.49 -12.78
C GLY A 363 -22.55 -9.48 -12.96
N VAL A 364 -22.72 -8.54 -12.03
CA VAL A 364 -23.81 -7.56 -12.03
C VAL A 364 -23.44 -6.30 -12.81
N THR A 365 -24.42 -5.73 -13.50
CA THR A 365 -24.26 -4.50 -14.28
C THR A 365 -24.95 -3.34 -13.56
N TYR A 366 -24.18 -2.28 -13.28
CA TYR A 366 -24.69 -1.06 -12.63
C TYR A 366 -24.37 0.19 -13.46
N GLY A 367 -25.12 1.27 -13.21
CA GLY A 367 -24.61 2.61 -13.52
C GLY A 367 -23.37 2.88 -12.67
N HIS A 368 -22.33 3.45 -13.28
CA HIS A 368 -21.04 3.68 -12.65
C HIS A 368 -20.47 5.03 -13.06
N VAL A 369 -19.92 5.75 -12.08
CA VAL A 369 -19.31 7.06 -12.27
C VAL A 369 -17.88 7.00 -11.77
N TRP A 370 -16.95 7.54 -12.56
CA TRP A 370 -15.54 7.68 -12.21
C TRP A 370 -15.00 9.03 -12.70
N VAL A 371 -13.73 9.30 -12.40
CA VAL A 371 -13.04 10.52 -12.82
C VAL A 371 -11.98 10.20 -13.86
N GLN A 372 -11.76 11.10 -14.81
CA GLN A 372 -10.51 11.19 -15.55
C GLN A 372 -9.77 12.46 -15.15
N VAL A 373 -8.45 12.36 -15.01
CA VAL A 373 -7.55 13.46 -14.64
C VAL A 373 -6.55 13.69 -15.76
N LEU A 374 -6.33 14.95 -16.15
CA LEU A 374 -5.41 15.27 -17.23
C LEU A 374 -3.95 15.23 -16.75
N ILE A 375 -3.14 14.38 -17.38
CA ILE A 375 -1.70 14.24 -17.14
C ILE A 375 -1.01 14.33 -18.49
N GLY A 376 -0.19 15.38 -18.69
CA GLY A 376 0.32 15.71 -20.01
C GLY A 376 -0.83 16.01 -20.97
N ASP A 377 -0.86 15.31 -22.10
CA ASP A 377 -1.90 15.39 -23.14
C ASP A 377 -2.98 14.32 -22.98
N THR A 378 -3.02 13.60 -21.87
CA THR A 378 -3.86 12.39 -21.72
C THR A 378 -4.80 12.49 -20.54
N TRP A 379 -6.10 12.29 -20.79
CA TRP A 379 -7.12 12.07 -19.77
C TRP A 379 -6.97 10.67 -19.19
N VAL A 380 -6.37 10.55 -18.01
CA VAL A 380 -6.07 9.28 -17.35
C VAL A 380 -7.20 8.85 -16.43
N VAL A 381 -7.66 7.61 -16.53
CA VAL A 381 -8.73 7.06 -15.67
C VAL A 381 -8.33 7.03 -14.19
N SER A 382 -9.21 7.53 -13.33
CA SER A 382 -9.09 7.58 -11.88
C SER A 382 -10.38 7.02 -11.25
N ASP A 383 -10.50 5.70 -11.25
CA ASP A 383 -11.56 4.99 -10.52
C ASP A 383 -11.03 4.49 -9.16
N THR A 384 -11.45 5.16 -8.09
CA THR A 384 -11.02 4.88 -6.71
C THR A 384 -11.90 3.85 -5.99
N THR A 385 -12.98 3.37 -6.62
CA THR A 385 -14.01 2.55 -5.97
C THR A 385 -13.56 1.14 -5.60
N SER A 386 -12.37 0.73 -6.04
CA SER A 386 -11.81 -0.58 -5.71
C SER A 386 -10.31 -0.52 -5.52
N LEU A 387 -9.83 -1.21 -4.49
CA LEU A 387 -8.40 -1.49 -4.27
C LEU A 387 -7.75 -2.33 -5.38
N ARG A 388 -8.55 -2.88 -6.31
CA ARG A 388 -8.03 -3.58 -7.50
C ARG A 388 -7.62 -2.62 -8.62
N ASN A 389 -8.11 -1.39 -8.58
CA ASN A 389 -7.81 -0.37 -9.58
C ASN A 389 -6.51 0.35 -9.21
N SER A 390 -5.91 0.97 -10.22
CA SER A 390 -4.84 1.95 -10.07
C SER A 390 -5.13 3.15 -10.97
N LEU A 391 -4.45 4.27 -10.73
CA LEU A 391 -4.48 5.39 -11.68
C LEU A 391 -4.06 4.88 -13.07
N GLY A 392 -4.87 5.18 -14.08
CA GLY A 392 -4.69 4.74 -15.47
C GLY A 392 -5.11 3.30 -15.78
N ASN A 393 -5.60 2.51 -14.82
CA ASN A 393 -5.98 1.11 -15.08
C ASN A 393 -7.08 0.59 -14.13
N VAL A 394 -8.14 0.04 -14.72
CA VAL A 394 -9.32 -0.46 -14.01
C VAL A 394 -9.40 -1.98 -14.12
N LYS A 395 -9.75 -2.65 -13.02
CA LYS A 395 -9.81 -4.12 -12.93
C LYS A 395 -11.06 -4.67 -12.24
N ASN A 396 -11.89 -3.80 -11.66
CA ASN A 396 -13.10 -4.24 -10.94
C ASN A 396 -14.34 -4.40 -11.83
N TRP A 397 -14.30 -3.95 -13.08
CA TRP A 397 -15.34 -4.13 -14.09
C TRP A 397 -14.73 -4.31 -15.50
N ASP A 398 -15.53 -4.83 -16.43
CA ASP A 398 -15.11 -5.16 -17.79
C ASP A 398 -15.03 -3.92 -18.68
N MET A 399 -13.80 -3.48 -18.99
CA MET A 399 -13.53 -2.31 -19.83
C MET A 399 -13.84 -2.54 -21.32
N ASN A 400 -14.10 -3.78 -21.74
CA ASN A 400 -14.44 -4.10 -23.14
C ASN A 400 -15.94 -4.06 -23.42
N LYS A 401 -16.78 -4.06 -22.38
CA LYS A 401 -18.24 -4.24 -22.49
C LYS A 401 -19.05 -3.18 -21.75
N TYR A 402 -18.43 -2.04 -21.44
CA TYR A 402 -19.15 -0.93 -20.80
C TYR A 402 -19.83 -0.04 -21.86
N LEU A 403 -20.99 0.49 -21.49
CA LEU A 403 -21.70 1.48 -22.32
C LEU A 403 -21.41 2.87 -21.78
N LEU A 404 -20.62 3.67 -22.51
CA LEU A 404 -20.36 5.06 -22.17
C LEU A 404 -21.66 5.88 -22.29
N LYS A 405 -22.01 6.62 -21.25
CA LYS A 405 -23.15 7.56 -21.25
C LYS A 405 -22.72 9.01 -21.44
N GLY A 406 -21.50 9.36 -21.06
CA GLY A 406 -20.93 10.67 -21.38
C GLY A 406 -19.79 11.08 -20.47
N LYS A 407 -19.22 12.24 -20.79
CA LYS A 407 -18.11 12.89 -20.08
C LYS A 407 -18.55 14.30 -19.71
N TYR A 408 -18.35 14.69 -18.45
CA TYR A 408 -18.98 15.89 -17.89
C TYR A 408 -18.01 16.70 -17.02
N ASN A 409 -18.15 18.02 -17.01
CA ASN A 409 -17.50 18.89 -16.03
C ASN A 409 -18.24 18.89 -14.68
N GLU A 410 -19.53 18.57 -14.66
CA GLU A 410 -20.38 18.41 -13.48
C GLU A 410 -21.33 17.20 -13.63
N ILE A 411 -21.56 16.46 -12.54
CA ILE A 411 -22.63 15.47 -12.44
C ILE A 411 -23.56 15.87 -11.28
N LYS A 412 -24.87 15.85 -11.54
CA LYS A 412 -25.89 16.47 -10.66
C LYS A 412 -26.64 15.48 -9.76
N PHE A 413 -26.64 14.20 -10.11
CA PHE A 413 -27.43 13.16 -9.47
C PHE A 413 -26.61 12.36 -8.48
#